data_AF-A0A7C1Q613-F1
#
_entry.id   AF-A0A7C1Q613-F1
#
_cell.length_a   1.000
_cell.length_b   1.000
_cell.length_c   1.000
_cell.angle_alpha   90.00
_cell.angle_beta   90.00
_cell.angle_gamma   90.00
#
_symmetry.space_group_name_H-M   'P 1'
#
loop_
_entity.id
_entity.type
_entity.pdbx_description
1 polymer ?
#
loop_
_entity_poly.entity_id
_entity_poly.type
_entity_poly.pdbx_seq_one_letter_code
_entity_poly.pdbx_strand_id
1 'polypeptide(L)'
;MAYKKETMESDCIKAILDNNLMFQEDIFSFVGFARSTYFDRSLDKSDAIKKALNDNRIKTKHTLKKKWEKSDNPTLQIALYKLICDDHEFNRLAGVKNDITSGGEPFDIEVFIVNGKNKTKKKD
;
A
#
# COMPACT_ATOMS: atom_id res chain seq x y z
N MET A 1 4.54 29.11 21.32
CA MET A 1 3.13 29.44 21.01
C MET A 1 2.35 28.13 20.93
N ALA A 2 1.28 27.98 21.72
CA ALA A 2 0.43 26.81 21.62
C ALA A 2 -0.48 26.96 20.40
N TYR A 3 -0.15 26.28 19.30
CA TYR A 3 -1.04 26.20 18.14
C TYR A 3 -2.36 25.55 18.55
N LYS A 4 -3.47 26.11 18.06
CA LYS A 4 -4.79 25.47 18.20
C LYS A 4 -4.82 24.24 17.29
N LYS A 5 -5.49 23.17 17.73
CA LYS A 5 -5.48 21.89 17.00
C LYS A 5 -6.07 22.05 15.59
N GLU A 6 -7.11 22.86 15.49
CA GLU A 6 -7.86 23.14 14.27
C GLU A 6 -7.00 23.88 13.24
N THR A 7 -6.14 24.80 13.69
CA THR A 7 -5.24 25.53 12.79
C THR A 7 -4.16 24.60 12.23
N MET A 8 -3.62 23.70 13.06
CA MET A 8 -2.62 22.72 12.62
C MET A 8 -3.20 21.72 11.62
N GLU A 9 -4.45 21.29 11.85
CA GLU A 9 -5.15 20.39 10.94
C GLU A 9 -5.39 21.04 9.58
N SER A 10 -5.83 22.29 9.56
CA SER A 10 -5.98 23.08 8.33
C SER A 10 -4.66 23.22 7.58
N ASP A 11 -3.57 23.51 8.28
CA ASP A 11 -2.23 23.65 7.68
C ASP A 11 -1.75 22.32 7.08
N CYS A 12 -1.99 21.18 7.75
CA CYS A 12 -1.71 19.86 7.20
C CYS A 12 -2.49 19.62 5.91
N ILE A 13 -3.80 19.89 5.91
CA ILE A 13 -4.67 19.65 4.76
C ILE A 13 -4.22 20.52 3.57
N LYS A 14 -3.88 21.79 3.80
CA LYS A 14 -3.32 22.67 2.75
C LYS A 14 -2.03 22.10 2.18
N ALA A 15 -1.07 21.74 3.04
CA ALA A 15 0.19 21.14 2.60
C ALA A 15 -0.02 19.87 1.75
N ILE A 16 -0.98 19.03 2.14
CA ILE A 16 -1.35 17.80 1.42
C ILE A 16 -1.89 18.13 0.02
N LEU A 17 -2.80 19.10 -0.09
CA LEU A 17 -3.45 19.44 -1.35
C LEU A 17 -2.49 20.15 -2.31
N ASP A 18 -1.71 21.12 -1.81
CA ASP A 18 -0.83 21.95 -2.64
C ASP A 18 0.34 21.14 -3.22
N ASN A 19 0.87 20.19 -2.45
CA ASN A 19 2.03 19.38 -2.83
C ASN A 19 1.66 17.96 -3.28
N ASN A 20 0.36 17.64 -3.38
CA ASN A 20 -0.15 16.30 -3.70
C ASN A 20 0.49 15.20 -2.84
N LEU A 21 0.58 15.45 -1.52
CA LEU A 21 1.22 14.52 -0.59
C LEU A 21 0.40 13.24 -0.48
N MET A 22 1.10 12.12 -0.43
CA MET A 22 0.49 10.79 -0.33
C MET A 22 0.86 10.09 0.97
N PHE A 23 1.90 10.51 1.68
CA PHE A 23 2.32 9.91 2.95
C PHE A 23 2.27 10.94 4.07
N GLN A 24 2.04 10.46 5.29
CA GLN A 24 1.91 11.33 6.46
C GLN A 24 3.26 11.90 6.87
N GLU A 25 4.33 11.13 6.62
CA GLU A 25 5.71 11.49 6.85
C GLU A 25 6.14 12.72 6.04
N ASP A 26 5.60 12.85 4.83
CA ASP A 26 5.94 13.94 3.92
C ASP A 26 5.37 15.28 4.42
N ILE A 27 4.28 15.27 5.19
CA ILE A 27 3.64 16.47 5.73
C ILE A 27 4.65 17.30 6.54
N PHE A 28 5.53 16.63 7.29
CA PHE A 28 6.50 17.28 8.18
C PHE A 28 7.53 18.16 7.46
N SER A 29 7.73 17.96 6.15
CA SER A 29 8.61 18.80 5.34
C SER A 29 7.95 20.13 4.95
N PHE A 30 6.62 20.24 5.05
CA PHE A 30 5.84 21.39 4.57
C PHE A 30 5.10 22.13 5.69
N VAL A 31 5.16 21.64 6.93
CA VAL A 31 4.54 22.29 8.10
C VAL A 31 5.60 22.81 9.07
N GLY A 32 5.26 23.87 9.81
CA GLY A 32 6.20 24.54 10.74
C GLY A 32 6.33 23.87 12.11
N PHE A 33 5.89 22.64 12.31
CA PHE A 33 5.92 21.96 13.61
C PHE A 33 6.55 20.58 13.52
N ALA A 34 7.13 20.15 14.64
CA ALA A 34 7.81 18.87 14.75
C ALA A 34 6.83 17.69 14.71
N ARG A 35 7.32 16.53 14.27
CA ARG A 35 6.59 15.25 14.26
C ARG A 35 6.01 14.90 15.64
N SER A 36 6.72 15.19 16.73
CA SER A 36 6.21 14.95 18.10
C SER A 36 4.89 15.70 18.35
N THR A 37 4.85 16.99 18.03
CA THR A 37 3.66 17.84 18.19
C THR A 37 2.45 17.31 17.43
N TYR A 38 2.67 16.69 16.27
CA TYR A 38 1.61 16.09 15.46
C TYR A 38 0.91 14.94 16.20
N PHE A 39 1.70 14.03 16.78
CA PHE A 39 1.19 12.89 17.53
C PHE A 39 0.64 13.30 18.92
N ASP A 40 1.29 14.25 19.59
CA ASP A 40 0.83 14.78 20.88
C ASP A 40 -0.57 15.40 20.77
N ARG A 41 -0.90 15.98 19.61
CA ARG A 41 -2.23 16.55 19.31
C ARG A 41 -3.20 15.55 18.69
N SER A 42 -2.79 14.29 18.54
CA SER A 42 -3.56 13.21 17.89
C SER A 42 -4.07 13.58 16.49
N LEU A 43 -3.28 14.32 15.72
CA LEU A 43 -3.61 14.67 14.33
C LEU A 43 -3.51 13.45 13.40
N ASP A 44 -2.75 12.42 13.80
CA ASP A 44 -2.69 11.11 13.15
C ASP A 44 -4.04 10.40 13.11
N LYS A 45 -4.96 10.76 14.00
CA LYS A 45 -6.31 10.19 14.08
C LYS A 45 -7.37 11.03 13.35
N SER A 46 -7.02 12.20 12.82
CA SER A 46 -7.97 13.00 12.04
C SER A 46 -8.40 12.25 10.77
N ASP A 47 -9.70 12.02 10.65
CA ASP A 47 -10.29 11.45 9.44
C ASP A 47 -10.15 12.39 8.24
N ALA A 48 -10.15 13.70 8.46
CA ALA A 48 -9.99 14.69 7.39
C ALA A 48 -8.60 14.60 6.75
N ILE A 49 -7.56 14.50 7.57
CA ILE A 49 -6.18 14.33 7.10
C ILE A 49 -6.01 13.01 6.36
N LYS A 50 -6.49 11.90 6.95
CA LYS A 50 -6.41 10.56 6.32
C LYS A 50 -7.15 10.53 4.99
N LYS A 51 -8.34 11.14 4.94
CA LYS A 51 -9.14 11.25 3.72
C LYS A 51 -8.40 12.04 2.65
N ALA A 52 -7.83 13.21 2.99
CA ALA A 52 -7.08 14.02 2.03
C ALA A 52 -5.88 13.26 1.43
N LEU A 53 -5.10 12.56 2.25
CA LEU A 53 -4.01 11.70 1.77
C LEU A 53 -4.50 10.58 0.86
N ASN A 54 -5.61 9.93 1.23
CA ASN A 54 -6.18 8.85 0.45
C ASN A 54 -6.76 9.33 -0.89
N ASP A 55 -7.44 10.47 -0.89
CA ASP A 55 -7.99 11.10 -2.10
C ASP A 55 -6.87 11.44 -3.09
N ASN A 56 -5.75 11.99 -2.62
CA ASN A 56 -4.56 12.23 -3.44
C ASN A 56 -3.98 10.93 -4.02
N ARG A 57 -3.88 9.85 -3.23
CA ARG A 57 -3.44 8.53 -3.72
C ARG A 57 -4.36 7.99 -4.80
N ILE A 58 -5.68 8.03 -4.58
CA ILE A 58 -6.69 7.55 -5.55
C ILE A 58 -6.60 8.38 -6.84
N LYS A 59 -6.58 9.71 -6.72
CA LYS A 59 -6.44 10.61 -7.85
C LYS A 59 -5.17 10.34 -8.66
N THR A 60 -4.03 10.21 -7.98
CA THR A 60 -2.74 9.92 -8.61
C THR A 60 -2.76 8.56 -9.32
N LYS A 61 -3.29 7.51 -8.68
CA LYS A 61 -3.47 6.18 -9.30
C LYS A 61 -4.32 6.26 -10.57
N HIS A 62 -5.44 6.98 -10.50
CA HIS A 62 -6.33 7.15 -11.66
C HIS A 62 -5.64 7.91 -12.80
N THR A 63 -4.92 8.99 -12.49
CA THR A 63 -4.14 9.75 -13.47
C THR A 63 -3.05 8.90 -14.13
N LEU A 64 -2.35 8.07 -13.35
CA LEU A 64 -1.33 7.15 -13.88
C LEU A 64 -1.94 6.11 -14.81
N LYS A 65 -3.04 5.46 -14.40
CA LYS A 65 -3.74 4.48 -15.25
C LYS A 65 -4.16 5.09 -16.59
N LYS A 66 -4.76 6.29 -16.56
CA LYS A 66 -5.16 7.03 -17.77
C LYS A 66 -3.95 7.39 -18.66
N LYS A 67 -2.80 7.71 -18.06
CA LYS A 67 -1.57 7.97 -18.82
C LYS A 67 -1.02 6.69 -19.45
N TRP A 68 -1.04 5.57 -18.73
CA TRP A 68 -0.53 4.28 -19.22
C TRP A 68 -1.39 3.74 -20.37
N GLU A 69 -2.71 3.87 -20.25
CA GLU A 69 -3.68 3.52 -21.30
C GLU A 69 -3.41 4.28 -22.60
N LYS A 70 -3.11 5.58 -22.50
CA LYS A 70 -2.84 6.45 -23.65
C LYS A 70 -1.42 6.37 -24.19
N SER A 71 -0.52 5.67 -23.50
CA SER A 71 0.89 5.61 -23.92
C SER A 71 1.10 4.55 -24.98
N ASP A 72 1.99 4.80 -25.94
CA ASP A 72 2.41 3.82 -26.95
C ASP A 72 3.51 2.87 -26.44
N ASN A 73 3.84 2.93 -25.15
CA ASN A 73 4.85 2.07 -24.55
C ASN A 73 4.24 0.70 -24.20
N PRO A 74 4.65 -0.40 -24.87
CA PRO A 74 4.08 -1.73 -24.63
C PRO A 74 4.23 -2.19 -23.18
N THR A 75 5.32 -1.79 -22.51
CA THR A 75 5.55 -2.14 -21.09
C THR A 75 4.51 -1.50 -20.18
N LEU A 76 4.12 -0.25 -20.41
CA LEU A 76 3.09 0.43 -19.61
C LEU A 76 1.70 -0.15 -19.87
N GLN A 77 1.40 -0.54 -21.10
CA GLN A 77 0.15 -1.21 -21.46
C GLN A 77 0.04 -2.59 -20.80
N ILE A 78 1.12 -3.39 -20.86
CA ILE A 78 1.20 -4.70 -20.17
C ILE A 78 1.08 -4.51 -18.65
N ALA A 79 1.74 -3.50 -18.07
CA ALA A 79 1.63 -3.21 -16.64
C ALA A 79 0.20 -2.80 -16.25
N LEU A 80 -0.47 -1.98 -17.07
CA LEU A 80 -1.88 -1.62 -16.85
C LEU A 80 -2.78 -2.85 -16.93
N TYR A 81 -2.60 -3.70 -17.96
CA TYR A 81 -3.38 -4.92 -18.13
C TYR A 81 -3.24 -5.83 -16.91
N LYS A 82 -2.01 -6.05 -16.42
CA LYS A 82 -1.73 -6.82 -15.19
C LYS A 82 -2.44 -6.30 -13.93
N LEU A 83 -2.80 -5.01 -13.89
CA LEU A 83 -3.50 -4.41 -12.74
C LEU A 83 -5.02 -4.52 -12.82
N ILE A 84 -5.59 -4.79 -14.00
CA ILE A 84 -7.04 -4.82 -14.23
C ILE A 84 -7.57 -6.20 -14.59
N CYS A 85 -6.69 -7.10 -15.08
CA CYS A 85 -7.06 -8.41 -15.56
C CYS A 85 -7.38 -9.37 -14.42
N ASP A 86 -8.18 -10.40 -14.71
CA ASP A 86 -8.46 -11.48 -13.77
C ASP A 86 -7.24 -12.41 -13.61
N ASP A 87 -7.20 -13.20 -12.53
CA ASP A 87 -6.10 -14.12 -12.25
C ASP A 87 -5.81 -15.09 -13.42
N HIS A 88 -6.84 -15.53 -14.13
CA HIS A 88 -6.69 -16.41 -15.28
C HIS A 88 -5.96 -15.72 -16.44
N GLU A 89 -6.32 -14.49 -16.76
CA GLU A 89 -5.69 -13.67 -17.80
C GLU A 89 -4.25 -13.31 -17.40
N PHE A 90 -4.06 -12.92 -16.14
CA PHE A 90 -2.74 -12.63 -15.57
C PHE A 90 -1.79 -13.82 -15.72
N ASN A 91 -2.24 -15.02 -15.38
CA ASN A 91 -1.44 -16.25 -15.47
C ASN A 91 -1.00 -16.56 -16.91
N ARG A 92 -1.89 -16.34 -17.89
CA ARG A 92 -1.57 -16.53 -19.31
C ARG A 92 -0.55 -15.52 -19.81
N LEU A 93 -0.59 -14.29 -19.28
CA LEU A 93 0.33 -13.22 -19.64
C LEU A 93 1.69 -13.31 -18.92
N ALA A 94 1.70 -13.72 -17.65
CA ALA A 94 2.91 -13.77 -16.83
C ALA A 94 3.85 -14.94 -17.21
N GLY A 95 3.35 -15.93 -17.96
CA GLY A 95 4.11 -17.08 -18.46
C GLY A 95 4.52 -18.09 -17.39
N VAL A 96 4.57 -17.70 -16.12
CA VAL A 96 4.90 -18.55 -14.96
C VAL A 96 3.80 -18.44 -13.92
N LYS A 97 3.04 -19.52 -13.74
CA LYS A 97 2.11 -19.66 -12.60
C LYS A 97 2.89 -20.24 -11.41
N ASN A 98 3.31 -19.38 -10.49
CA ASN A 98 3.84 -19.84 -9.19
C ASN A 98 2.66 -20.10 -8.25
N ASP A 99 2.15 -21.33 -8.29
CA ASP A 99 1.15 -21.78 -7.33
C ASP A 99 1.87 -22.24 -6.04
N ILE A 100 1.81 -21.41 -4.99
CA ILE A 100 2.34 -21.74 -3.65
C ILE A 100 1.24 -22.43 -2.81
N THR A 101 0.08 -22.71 -3.41
CA THR A 101 -0.99 -23.47 -2.76
C THR A 101 -0.97 -24.90 -3.28
N SER A 102 -1.19 -25.87 -2.39
CA SER A 102 -1.37 -27.28 -2.75
C SER A 102 -2.72 -27.55 -3.46
N GLY A 103 -3.36 -26.55 -4.06
CA GLY A 103 -4.67 -26.73 -4.68
C GLY A 103 -5.76 -27.23 -3.73
N GLY A 104 -5.63 -26.96 -2.42
CA GLY A 104 -6.54 -27.44 -1.37
C GLY A 104 -6.10 -28.73 -0.67
N GLU A 105 -5.04 -29.39 -1.12
CA GLU A 105 -4.46 -30.55 -0.44
C GLU A 105 -3.63 -30.10 0.78
N PRO A 106 -3.71 -30.77 1.94
CA PRO A 106 -2.83 -30.47 3.06
C PRO A 106 -1.37 -30.78 2.71
N PHE A 107 -0.46 -29.86 3.06
CA PHE A 107 0.98 -30.09 2.89
C PHE A 107 1.47 -31.13 3.90
N ASP A 108 1.98 -32.26 3.41
CA ASP A 108 2.76 -33.20 4.23
C ASP A 108 4.18 -32.65 4.44
N ILE A 109 4.37 -31.94 5.55
CA ILE A 109 5.68 -31.40 5.94
C ILE A 109 6.41 -32.44 6.80
N GLU A 110 7.38 -33.14 6.23
CA GLU A 110 8.30 -33.98 7.00
C GLU A 110 9.43 -33.12 7.61
N VAL A 111 9.35 -32.88 8.92
CA VAL A 111 10.39 -32.17 9.67
C VAL A 111 11.46 -33.16 10.13
N PHE A 112 12.63 -33.13 9.49
CA PHE A 112 13.81 -33.87 9.95
C PHE A 112 14.56 -33.06 11.01
N ILE A 113 14.44 -33.45 12.27
CA ILE A 113 15.24 -32.87 13.36
C ILE A 113 16.59 -33.60 13.39
N VAL A 114 17.62 -32.99 12.83
CA VAL A 114 19.00 -33.50 12.95
C VAL A 114 19.42 -33.39 14.42
N ASN A 115 19.57 -34.55 15.08
CA ASN A 115 19.94 -34.81 16.49
C ASN A 115 18.81 -35.00 17.54
N GLY A 116 17.56 -35.24 17.15
CA GLY A 116 16.51 -35.65 18.11
C GLY A 116 15.47 -36.55 17.49
N LYS A 117 15.25 -37.75 18.06
CA LYS A 117 14.36 -38.83 17.60
C LYS A 117 13.16 -38.33 16.78
N ASN A 118 13.03 -38.85 15.55
CA ASN A 118 11.94 -38.54 14.61
C ASN A 118 10.56 -38.67 15.27
N LYS A 119 9.73 -37.63 15.15
CA LYS A 119 8.31 -37.68 15.50
C LYS A 119 7.49 -37.22 14.31
N THR A 120 6.84 -38.17 13.65
CA THR A 120 5.73 -37.90 12.73
C THR A 120 4.54 -37.40 13.56
N LYS A 121 4.13 -36.15 13.40
CA LYS A 121 2.82 -35.69 13.88
C LYS A 121 1.84 -35.76 12.72
N LYS A 122 1.06 -36.83 12.64
CA LYS A 122 -0.27 -36.77 12.01
C LYS A 122 -1.16 -35.95 12.95
N LYS A 123 -1.84 -34.93 12.41
CA LYS A 123 -2.88 -34.20 13.14
C LYS A 123 -4.21 -34.86 12.81
N ASP A 124 -4.96 -35.20 13.85
CA ASP A 124 -6.40 -35.51 13.79
C ASP A 124 -7.21 -34.34 13.24
#